data_AF-A0A5E4AJS1-F1
#
_entry.id   AF-A0A5E4AJS1-F1
#
_cell.length_a   1.000
_cell.length_b   1.000
_cell.length_c   1.000
_cell.angle_alpha   90.00
_cell.angle_beta   90.00
_cell.angle_gamma   90.00
#
_symmetry.space_group_name_H-M   'P 1'
#
loop_
_entity.id
_entity.type
_entity.pdbx_description
1 polymer ?
#
loop_
_entity_poly.entity_id
_entity_poly.type
_entity_poly.pdbx_seq_one_letter_code
_entity_poly.pdbx_strand_id
1 'polypeptide(L)'
;MPKIVLNGVTVDFPFQPYQCQQEYMSKVLECLQKKVNGILESPTGTGKTLCLLCTTLAWREHLRDTISARKIAERVQGERFVGQDLSSWGNATAAEGDPIACYSDIPKIIYASRTHSQLTQVIGELRNTSYRPRVCVLGSREQLCIHPEVKKQESNHMQIHLCRKKVTSRSCHFYNNVDEKSLEQELATPILDIEDLVKSGSKHKSCVSGLSMGRMEAHEDQGSPGFALPTGLIPLPFPLG
;
A
#
# COMPACT_ATOMS: atom_id res chain seq x y z
N MET A 1 -6.34 22.79 -7.30
CA MET A 1 -7.37 21.76 -7.11
C MET A 1 -8.41 22.31 -6.16
N PRO A 2 -9.71 22.32 -6.51
CA PRO A 2 -10.76 22.72 -5.58
C PRO A 2 -10.81 21.80 -4.35
N LYS A 3 -11.08 22.41 -3.20
CA LYS A 3 -11.31 21.74 -1.92
C LYS A 3 -12.81 21.73 -1.64
N ILE A 4 -13.37 20.54 -1.45
CA ILE A 4 -14.77 20.35 -1.06
C ILE A 4 -14.82 19.73 0.32
N VAL A 5 -15.75 20.19 1.17
CA VAL A 5 -15.95 19.61 2.50
C VAL A 5 -17.18 18.71 2.44
N LEU A 6 -16.98 17.42 2.65
CA LEU A 6 -18.04 16.40 2.63
C LEU A 6 -17.94 15.58 3.93
N ASN A 7 -19.05 15.43 4.66
CA ASN A 7 -19.10 14.69 5.93
C ASN A 7 -17.97 15.03 6.93
N GLY A 8 -17.55 16.30 6.99
CA GLY A 8 -16.45 16.77 7.86
C GLY A 8 -15.04 16.48 7.36
N VAL A 9 -14.88 15.86 6.18
CA VAL A 9 -13.60 15.59 5.53
C VAL A 9 -13.39 16.58 4.39
N THR A 10 -12.21 17.18 4.32
CA THR A 10 -11.81 18.03 3.18
C THR A 10 -11.22 17.16 2.09
N VAL A 11 -11.85 17.14 0.92
CA VAL A 11 -11.40 16.39 -0.27
C VAL A 11 -10.82 17.39 -1.27
N ASP A 12 -9.54 17.25 -1.58
CA ASP A 12 -8.95 17.84 -2.79
C ASP A 12 -9.39 17.04 -4.02
N PHE A 13 -9.97 17.73 -5.01
CA PHE A 13 -10.41 17.10 -6.26
C PHE A 13 -9.78 17.81 -7.47
N PRO A 14 -9.42 17.10 -8.58
CA PRO A 14 -8.69 17.72 -9.68
C PRO A 14 -9.44 18.85 -10.41
N PHE A 15 -10.76 18.77 -10.47
CA PHE A 15 -11.65 19.75 -11.13
C PHE A 15 -12.89 19.98 -10.27
N GLN A 16 -13.80 20.87 -10.68
CA GLN A 16 -15.03 21.10 -9.93
C GLN A 16 -15.94 19.86 -10.02
N PRO A 17 -16.23 19.15 -8.92
CA PRO A 17 -16.97 17.90 -8.98
C PRO A 17 -18.45 18.15 -9.32
N TYR A 18 -18.99 17.29 -10.19
CA TYR A 18 -20.42 17.26 -10.49
C TYR A 18 -21.23 16.81 -9.28
N GLN A 19 -22.52 17.16 -9.26
CA GLN A 19 -23.42 16.80 -8.15
C GLN A 19 -23.44 15.29 -7.88
N CYS A 20 -23.54 14.47 -8.93
CA CYS A 20 -23.52 13.01 -8.80
C CYS A 20 -22.20 12.47 -8.25
N GLN A 21 -21.07 13.14 -8.54
CA GLN A 21 -19.77 12.79 -7.97
C GLN A 21 -19.74 13.13 -6.48
N GLN A 22 -20.25 14.29 -6.08
CA GLN A 22 -20.34 14.69 -4.65
C GLN A 22 -21.21 13.72 -3.85
N GLU A 23 -22.33 13.27 -4.41
CA GLU A 23 -23.19 12.25 -3.79
C GLU A 23 -22.46 10.92 -3.64
N TYR A 24 -21.77 10.46 -4.69
CA TYR A 24 -20.97 9.24 -4.64
C TYR A 24 -19.88 9.32 -3.57
N MET A 25 -19.10 10.41 -3.54
CA MET A 25 -18.05 10.64 -2.55
C MET A 25 -18.61 10.70 -1.12
N SER A 26 -19.76 11.35 -0.92
CA SER A 26 -20.43 11.41 0.39
C SER A 26 -20.83 10.00 0.88
N LYS A 27 -21.29 9.13 -0.02
CA LYS A 27 -21.61 7.73 0.32
C LYS A 27 -20.39 6.88 0.62
N VAL A 28 -19.29 7.08 -0.09
CA VAL A 28 -17.99 6.45 0.25
C VAL A 28 -17.57 6.85 1.67
N LEU A 29 -17.59 8.15 2.00
CA LEU A 29 -17.23 8.64 3.34
C LEU A 29 -18.14 8.07 4.43
N GLU A 30 -19.45 8.02 4.18
CA GLU A 30 -20.42 7.43 5.10
C GLU A 30 -20.06 5.97 5.42
N CYS A 31 -19.76 5.15 4.41
CA CYS A 31 -19.36 3.74 4.60
C CYS A 31 -18.07 3.63 5.42
N LEU A 32 -17.06 4.45 5.10
CA LEU A 32 -15.76 4.45 5.79
C LEU A 32 -15.90 4.87 7.27
N GLN A 33 -16.63 5.95 7.54
CA GLN A 33 -16.85 6.46 8.90
C GLN A 33 -17.68 5.49 9.76
N LYS A 34 -18.70 4.86 9.17
CA LYS A 34 -19.55 3.87 9.86
C LYS A 34 -18.90 2.48 9.96
N LYS A 35 -17.76 2.26 9.29
CA LYS A 35 -17.08 0.95 9.22
C LYS A 35 -17.98 -0.15 8.66
N VAL A 36 -18.74 0.16 7.61
CA VAL A 36 -19.66 -0.78 6.94
C VAL A 36 -19.25 -1.03 5.50
N ASN A 37 -19.64 -2.19 4.98
CA ASN A 37 -19.49 -2.50 3.56
C ASN A 37 -20.51 -1.70 2.74
N GLY A 38 -20.09 -1.16 1.60
CA GLY A 38 -20.95 -0.40 0.68
C GLY A 38 -20.93 -1.01 -0.71
N ILE A 39 -22.12 -1.15 -1.31
CA ILE A 39 -22.27 -1.44 -2.74
C ILE A 39 -22.66 -0.11 -3.40
N LEU A 40 -21.74 0.46 -4.19
CA LEU A 40 -21.88 1.80 -4.74
C LEU A 40 -21.96 1.74 -6.26
N GLU A 41 -23.13 2.07 -6.80
CA GLU A 41 -23.35 2.21 -8.23
C GLU A 41 -23.21 3.67 -8.66
N SER A 42 -22.80 3.87 -9.92
CA SER A 42 -22.79 5.18 -10.57
C SER A 42 -22.84 4.98 -12.10
N PRO A 43 -23.22 5.98 -12.89
CA PRO A 43 -23.16 5.86 -14.35
C PRO A 43 -21.71 5.71 -14.84
N THR A 44 -21.50 5.02 -15.96
CA THR A 44 -20.18 4.94 -16.61
C THR A 44 -19.75 6.33 -17.11
N GLY A 45 -18.44 6.59 -17.18
CA GLY A 45 -17.91 7.87 -17.64
C GLY A 45 -17.96 9.03 -16.62
N THR A 46 -18.47 8.80 -15.41
CA THR A 46 -18.57 9.84 -14.35
C THR A 46 -17.33 9.97 -13.46
N GLY A 47 -16.21 9.32 -13.81
CA GLY A 47 -14.98 9.41 -13.02
C GLY A 47 -15.05 8.70 -11.67
N LYS A 48 -15.70 7.52 -11.61
CA LYS A 48 -15.86 6.73 -10.38
C LYS A 48 -14.53 6.44 -9.67
N THR A 49 -13.54 6.04 -10.46
CA THR A 49 -12.20 5.69 -9.98
C THR A 49 -11.58 6.90 -9.28
N LEU A 50 -11.55 8.05 -9.94
CA LEU A 50 -11.06 9.28 -9.38
C LEU A 50 -11.81 9.72 -8.11
N CYS A 51 -13.14 9.64 -8.10
CA CYS A 51 -13.97 9.93 -6.92
C CYS A 51 -13.59 9.03 -5.75
N LEU A 52 -13.48 7.72 -6.00
CA LEU A 52 -13.12 6.74 -4.98
C LEU A 52 -11.71 6.98 -4.43
N LEU A 53 -10.72 7.20 -5.31
CA LEU A 53 -9.34 7.48 -4.93
C LEU A 53 -9.23 8.75 -4.07
N CYS A 54 -9.76 9.88 -4.56
CA CYS A 54 -9.64 11.16 -3.85
C CYS A 54 -10.33 11.08 -2.48
N THR A 55 -11.51 10.45 -2.43
CA THR A 55 -12.29 10.36 -1.19
C THR A 55 -11.62 9.46 -0.14
N THR A 56 -11.14 8.29 -0.55
CA THR A 56 -10.47 7.34 0.35
C THR A 56 -9.14 7.89 0.86
N LEU A 57 -8.38 8.61 0.03
CA LEU A 57 -7.14 9.26 0.42
C LEU A 57 -7.37 10.44 1.35
N ALA A 58 -8.34 11.31 1.03
CA ALA A 58 -8.74 12.41 1.90
C ALA A 58 -9.18 11.94 3.28
N TRP A 59 -9.99 10.87 3.34
CA TRP A 59 -10.41 10.27 4.60
C TRP A 59 -9.23 9.73 5.41
N ARG A 60 -8.28 9.05 4.75
CA ARG A 60 -7.08 8.52 5.39
C ARG A 60 -6.16 9.63 5.92
N GLU A 61 -6.00 10.73 5.18
CA GLU A 61 -5.26 11.91 5.65
C GLU A 61 -5.97 12.58 6.84
N HIS A 62 -7.28 12.75 6.77
CA HIS A 62 -8.08 13.28 7.87
C HIS A 62 -7.98 12.43 9.15
N LEU A 63 -7.96 11.09 9.02
CA LEU A 63 -7.73 10.20 10.15
C LEU A 63 -6.34 10.40 10.75
N ARG A 64 -5.30 10.46 9.91
CA ARG A 64 -3.93 10.72 10.35
C ARG A 64 -3.82 12.02 11.13
N ASP A 65 -4.43 13.09 10.63
CA ASP A 65 -4.42 14.41 11.25
C ASP A 65 -5.16 14.38 12.60
N THR A 66 -6.32 13.70 12.65
CA THR A 66 -7.11 13.55 13.88
C THR A 66 -6.34 12.78 14.97
N ILE A 67 -5.70 11.67 14.60
CA ILE A 67 -4.87 10.87 15.52
C ILE A 67 -3.68 11.70 16.01
N SER A 68 -3.02 12.41 15.10
CA SER A 68 -1.87 13.25 15.43
C SER A 68 -2.26 14.40 16.37
N ALA A 69 -3.36 15.10 16.09
CA ALA A 69 -3.88 16.17 16.94
C ALA A 69 -4.25 15.67 18.35
N ARG A 70 -4.91 14.51 18.45
CA ARG A 70 -5.26 13.90 19.75
C ARG A 70 -4.02 13.57 20.57
N LYS A 71 -3.01 12.93 19.99
CA LYS A 71 -1.77 12.57 20.69
C LYS A 71 -0.97 13.81 21.12
N ILE A 72 -1.00 14.90 20.34
CA ILE A 72 -0.41 16.19 20.74
C ILE A 72 -1.16 16.78 21.94
N ALA A 73 -2.50 16.77 21.93
CA ALA A 73 -3.30 17.27 23.03
C ALA A 73 -3.05 16.48 24.33
N GLU A 74 -2.92 15.16 24.25
CA GLU A 74 -2.58 14.27 25.38
C GLU A 74 -1.18 14.58 25.95
N ARG A 75 -0.18 14.93 25.11
CA ARG A 75 1.16 15.34 25.57
C ARG A 75 1.18 16.72 26.23
N VAL A 76 0.34 17.66 25.78
CA VAL A 76 0.23 19.01 26.34
C VAL A 76 -0.50 19.03 27.69
N GLN A 77 -1.35 18.03 27.97
CA GLN A 77 -2.08 17.93 29.25
C GLN A 77 -1.30 17.27 30.41
N GLY A 78 -0.07 16.83 30.19
CA GLY A 78 0.95 16.74 31.24
C GLY A 78 1.30 15.34 31.76
N GLU A 79 2.56 15.24 32.18
CA GLU A 79 3.06 14.27 33.15
C GLU A 79 2.11 14.15 34.35
N ARG A 80 1.31 13.09 34.39
CA ARG A 80 0.69 12.56 35.60
C ARG A 80 0.23 11.12 35.37
N PHE A 81 1.18 10.19 35.42
CA PHE A 81 0.86 8.78 35.59
C PHE A 81 0.50 8.51 37.05
N VAL A 82 -0.63 7.83 37.31
CA VAL A 82 -0.71 6.51 37.98
C VAL A 82 -2.15 5.96 37.80
N GLY A 83 -2.27 4.73 37.29
CA GLY A 83 -3.32 3.79 37.73
C GLY A 83 -4.18 3.10 36.66
N GLN A 84 -3.70 1.95 36.16
CA GLN A 84 -4.45 0.67 36.03
C GLN A 84 -5.63 0.61 35.01
N ASP A 85 -5.82 -0.31 34.06
CA ASP A 85 -5.41 -1.68 33.68
C ASP A 85 -5.63 -1.76 32.13
N LEU A 86 -4.91 -2.47 31.25
CA LEU A 86 -4.91 -3.92 31.09
C LEU A 86 -3.89 -4.37 30.00
N SER A 87 -2.93 -5.21 30.41
CA SER A 87 -2.18 -6.26 29.70
C SER A 87 -1.40 -6.03 28.38
N SER A 88 -0.09 -6.30 28.50
CA SER A 88 0.81 -6.94 27.52
C SER A 88 1.75 -6.07 26.68
N TRP A 89 2.65 -5.33 27.35
CA TRP A 89 3.91 -4.87 26.74
C TRP A 89 5.10 -5.52 27.45
N GLY A 90 5.72 -6.48 26.75
CA GLY A 90 7.02 -7.04 27.11
C GLY A 90 8.15 -6.15 26.58
N ASN A 91 8.99 -5.72 27.53
CA ASN A 91 10.42 -5.36 27.43
C ASN A 91 10.87 -4.21 26.50
N ALA A 92 10.82 -3.00 27.07
CA ALA A 92 11.93 -2.05 27.24
C ALA A 92 13.12 -2.08 26.25
N THR A 93 13.21 -1.06 25.39
CA THR A 93 14.08 0.13 25.53
C THR A 93 14.24 0.80 24.16
N ALA A 94 13.57 1.93 23.95
CA ALA A 94 14.00 2.93 22.98
C ALA A 94 13.60 4.31 23.51
N ALA A 95 14.61 5.04 23.96
CA ALA A 95 14.48 6.43 24.35
C ALA A 95 14.30 7.31 23.10
N GLU A 96 13.62 8.44 23.34
CA GLU A 96 13.50 9.64 22.51
C GLU A 96 12.66 9.57 21.22
N GLY A 97 11.43 10.09 21.35
CA GLY A 97 10.83 10.91 20.29
C GLY A 97 10.23 10.19 19.10
N ASP A 98 9.82 8.94 19.23
CA ASP A 98 9.48 8.13 18.07
C ASP A 98 8.10 8.48 17.44
N PRO A 99 8.03 8.98 16.19
CA PRO A 99 6.77 9.13 15.44
C PRO A 99 6.15 7.79 15.05
N ILE A 100 6.76 6.64 15.34
CA ILE A 100 6.33 5.32 14.87
C ILE A 100 4.97 4.88 15.46
N ALA A 101 4.66 5.22 16.72
CA ALA A 101 3.41 4.80 17.36
C ALA A 101 2.14 5.50 16.82
N CYS A 102 2.23 6.49 15.91
CA CYS A 102 1.05 7.15 15.32
C CYS A 102 0.59 6.55 13.99
N TYR A 103 1.38 5.68 13.36
CA TYR A 103 1.06 5.11 12.05
C TYR A 103 0.36 3.74 12.11
N SER A 104 0.49 3.00 13.20
CA SER A 104 -0.22 1.71 13.42
C SER A 104 -1.75 1.88 13.41
N ASP A 105 -2.23 3.07 13.72
CA ASP A 105 -3.65 3.40 13.82
C ASP A 105 -4.28 3.83 12.48
N ILE A 106 -3.46 3.97 11.41
CA ILE A 106 -3.92 4.44 10.10
C ILE A 106 -4.17 3.24 9.18
N PRO A 107 -5.39 3.08 8.64
CA PRO A 107 -5.73 1.94 7.80
C PRO A 107 -4.97 1.97 6.47
N LYS A 108 -4.55 0.77 6.02
CA LYS A 108 -4.00 0.56 4.67
C LYS A 108 -5.15 0.47 3.67
N ILE A 109 -4.99 1.11 2.51
CA ILE A 109 -5.97 1.06 1.41
C ILE A 109 -5.50 -0.01 0.42
N ILE A 110 -6.36 -1.01 0.18
CA ILE A 110 -6.13 -2.05 -0.82
C ILE A 110 -7.07 -1.79 -1.99
N TYR A 111 -6.50 -1.54 -3.17
CA TYR A 111 -7.27 -1.38 -4.41
C TYR A 111 -7.13 -2.65 -5.24
N ALA A 112 -8.24 -3.35 -5.48
CA ALA A 112 -8.29 -4.55 -6.29
C ALA A 112 -8.96 -4.25 -7.63
N SER A 113 -8.39 -4.78 -8.72
CA SER A 113 -8.93 -4.65 -10.06
C SER A 113 -8.81 -5.96 -10.82
N ARG A 114 -9.66 -6.16 -11.85
CA ARG A 114 -9.69 -7.43 -12.61
C ARG A 114 -8.55 -7.53 -13.62
N THR A 115 -8.12 -6.42 -14.20
CA THR A 115 -7.08 -6.42 -15.23
C THR A 115 -5.92 -5.49 -14.90
N HIS A 116 -4.75 -5.82 -15.45
CA HIS A 116 -3.56 -4.99 -15.39
C HIS A 116 -3.79 -3.59 -15.98
N SER A 117 -4.44 -3.52 -17.15
CA SER A 117 -4.75 -2.25 -17.82
C SER A 117 -5.61 -1.32 -16.97
N GLN A 118 -6.55 -1.88 -16.19
CA GLN A 118 -7.35 -1.09 -15.25
C GLN A 118 -6.47 -0.52 -14.13
N LEU A 119 -5.53 -1.29 -13.59
CA LEU A 119 -4.59 -0.78 -12.58
C LEU A 119 -3.70 0.33 -13.15
N THR A 120 -3.19 0.18 -14.37
CA THR A 120 -2.41 1.24 -15.03
C THR A 120 -3.22 2.53 -15.17
N GLN A 121 -4.51 2.43 -15.54
CA GLN A 121 -5.41 3.59 -15.60
C GLN A 121 -5.61 4.24 -14.22
N VAL A 122 -5.83 3.43 -13.17
CA VAL A 122 -5.98 3.90 -11.78
C VAL A 122 -4.72 4.65 -11.32
N ILE A 123 -3.53 4.13 -11.62
CA ILE A 123 -2.26 4.79 -11.30
C ILE A 123 -2.11 6.10 -12.08
N GLY A 124 -2.51 6.12 -13.36
CA GLY A 124 -2.56 7.34 -14.16
C GLY A 124 -3.50 8.40 -13.59
N GLU A 125 -4.69 8.00 -13.14
CA GLU A 125 -5.62 8.91 -12.46
C GLU A 125 -5.05 9.41 -11.13
N LEU A 126 -4.41 8.55 -10.35
CA LEU A 126 -3.77 8.92 -9.08
C LEU A 126 -2.67 9.98 -9.29
N ARG A 127 -1.87 9.84 -10.36
CA ARG A 127 -0.83 10.83 -10.74
C ARG A 127 -1.43 12.21 -11.05
N ASN A 128 -2.69 12.27 -11.48
CA ASN A 128 -3.41 13.51 -11.77
C ASN A 128 -4.07 14.14 -10.52
N THR A 129 -3.86 13.59 -9.32
CA THR A 129 -4.35 14.15 -8.05
C THR A 129 -3.24 14.88 -7.28
N SER A 130 -3.60 15.68 -6.28
CA SER A 130 -2.65 16.30 -5.35
C SER A 130 -2.10 15.29 -4.33
N TYR A 131 -2.77 14.16 -4.15
CA TYR A 131 -2.39 13.15 -3.17
C TYR A 131 -1.10 12.44 -3.59
N ARG A 132 -0.21 12.23 -2.62
CA ARG A 132 1.06 11.51 -2.81
C ARG A 132 1.20 10.37 -1.80
N PRO A 133 0.29 9.38 -1.82
CA PRO A 133 0.43 8.21 -0.97
C PRO A 133 1.65 7.39 -1.40
N ARG A 134 2.23 6.63 -0.47
CA ARG A 134 3.13 5.53 -0.82
C ARG A 134 2.28 4.41 -1.42
N VAL A 135 2.52 4.09 -2.69
CA VAL A 135 1.81 3.03 -3.42
C VAL A 135 2.73 1.84 -3.67
N CYS A 136 2.19 0.63 -3.62
CA CYS A 136 2.85 -0.58 -4.10
C CYS A 136 1.90 -1.33 -5.03
N VAL A 137 2.37 -1.71 -6.22
CA VAL A 137 1.59 -2.50 -7.17
C VAL A 137 2.06 -3.95 -7.12
N LEU A 138 1.10 -4.85 -6.97
CA LEU A 138 1.31 -6.30 -6.97
C LEU A 138 0.81 -6.89 -8.29
N GLY A 139 1.50 -7.90 -8.80
CA GLY A 139 1.17 -8.52 -10.09
C GLY A 139 1.72 -9.95 -10.20
N SER A 140 1.30 -10.66 -11.24
CA SER A 140 1.77 -12.02 -11.54
C SER A 140 3.27 -12.03 -11.88
N ARG A 141 3.91 -13.19 -11.69
CA ARG A 141 5.27 -13.47 -12.17
C ARG A 141 5.38 -13.22 -13.68
N GLU A 142 4.33 -13.47 -14.45
CA GLU A 142 4.29 -13.22 -15.90
C GLU A 142 4.57 -11.76 -16.26
N GLN A 143 4.10 -10.84 -15.41
CA GLN A 143 4.15 -9.40 -15.65
C GLN A 143 5.39 -8.75 -15.03
N LEU A 144 5.82 -9.23 -13.86
CA LEU A 144 6.92 -8.62 -13.10
C LEU A 144 8.27 -9.32 -13.26
N CYS A 145 8.32 -10.58 -13.71
CA CYS A 145 9.59 -11.31 -13.78
C CYS A 145 10.45 -10.85 -14.96
N ILE A 146 11.71 -10.50 -14.66
CA ILE A 146 12.72 -10.11 -15.64
C ILE A 146 13.74 -11.22 -15.95
N HIS A 147 13.69 -12.35 -15.23
CA HIS A 147 14.64 -13.45 -15.44
C HIS A 147 14.32 -14.18 -16.76
N PRO A 148 15.25 -14.27 -17.72
CA PRO A 148 14.96 -14.75 -19.07
C PRO A 148 14.45 -16.19 -19.11
N GLU A 149 15.06 -17.12 -18.35
CA GLU A 149 14.61 -18.53 -18.32
C GLU A 149 13.21 -18.72 -17.71
N VAL A 150 12.82 -17.85 -16.78
CA VAL A 150 11.52 -17.92 -16.11
C VAL A 150 10.47 -17.28 -17.01
N LYS A 151 10.75 -16.08 -17.54
CA LYS A 151 9.84 -15.33 -18.42
C LYS A 151 9.52 -16.07 -19.72
N LYS A 152 10.43 -16.92 -20.21
CA LYS A 152 10.22 -17.75 -21.41
C LYS A 152 9.18 -18.86 -21.24
N GLN A 153 8.81 -19.23 -20.01
CA GLN A 153 7.83 -20.29 -19.81
C GLN A 153 6.41 -19.78 -20.11
N GLU A 154 5.64 -20.53 -20.90
CA GLU A 154 4.29 -20.14 -21.31
C GLU A 154 3.24 -20.36 -20.21
N SER A 155 3.49 -21.28 -19.28
CA SER A 155 2.56 -21.58 -18.18
C SER A 155 2.94 -20.81 -16.91
N ASN A 156 1.99 -20.03 -16.38
CA ASN A 156 2.03 -19.44 -15.03
C ASN A 156 2.57 -20.42 -13.96
N HIS A 157 2.07 -21.66 -13.95
CA HIS A 157 2.47 -22.66 -12.95
C HIS A 157 3.96 -23.03 -13.09
N MET A 158 4.44 -23.19 -14.32
CA MET A 158 5.84 -23.49 -14.59
C MET A 158 6.75 -22.31 -14.23
N GLN A 159 6.33 -21.08 -14.51
CA GLN A 159 7.04 -19.87 -14.09
C GLN A 159 7.20 -19.80 -12.58
N ILE A 160 6.13 -20.09 -11.82
CA ILE A 160 6.16 -20.08 -10.35
C ILE A 160 7.07 -21.19 -9.84
N HIS A 161 6.94 -22.41 -10.37
CA HIS A 161 7.74 -23.55 -9.95
C HIS A 161 9.24 -23.33 -10.19
N LEU A 162 9.62 -22.94 -11.42
CA LEU A 162 11.01 -22.61 -11.75
C LEU A 162 11.50 -21.41 -10.93
N CYS A 163 10.60 -20.45 -10.72
CA CYS A 163 10.69 -19.33 -9.80
C CYS A 163 11.28 -19.76 -8.45
N ARG A 164 10.47 -20.52 -7.73
CA ARG A 164 10.74 -21.04 -6.39
C ARG A 164 12.01 -21.89 -6.38
N LYS A 165 12.18 -22.79 -7.34
CA LYS A 165 13.39 -23.63 -7.46
C LYS A 165 14.66 -22.79 -7.54
N LYS A 166 14.68 -21.71 -8.33
CA LYS A 166 15.84 -20.82 -8.46
C LYS A 166 16.08 -19.96 -7.23
N VAL A 167 15.03 -19.51 -6.55
CA VAL A 167 15.14 -18.76 -5.30
C VAL A 167 15.68 -19.65 -4.18
N THR A 168 15.13 -20.85 -3.99
CA THR A 168 15.58 -21.80 -2.96
C THR A 168 17.02 -22.26 -3.19
N SER A 169 17.41 -22.52 -4.44
CA SER A 169 18.79 -22.85 -4.78
C SER A 169 19.74 -21.65 -4.82
N ARG A 170 19.25 -20.44 -4.48
CA ARG A 170 19.99 -19.17 -4.56
C ARG A 170 20.65 -18.92 -5.92
N SER A 171 20.10 -19.46 -6.99
CA SER A 171 20.62 -19.33 -8.37
C SER A 171 20.01 -18.16 -9.14
N CYS A 172 19.00 -17.48 -8.59
CA CYS A 172 18.41 -16.30 -9.20
C CYS A 172 19.22 -15.04 -8.88
N HIS A 173 20.05 -14.59 -9.83
CA HIS A 173 20.86 -13.37 -9.67
C HIS A 173 20.02 -12.14 -9.29
N PHE A 174 18.86 -11.96 -9.92
CA PHE A 174 17.98 -10.83 -9.65
C PHE A 174 17.42 -10.82 -8.22
N TYR A 175 17.04 -11.98 -7.69
CA TYR A 175 16.45 -12.06 -6.34
C TYR A 175 17.52 -11.87 -5.27
N ASN A 176 18.71 -12.40 -5.48
CA ASN A 176 19.84 -12.23 -4.56
C ASN A 176 20.36 -10.79 -4.52
N ASN A 177 20.09 -10.00 -5.56
CA ASN A 177 20.52 -8.60 -5.70
C ASN A 177 19.41 -7.62 -5.30
N VAL A 178 18.42 -8.06 -4.52
CA VAL A 178 17.44 -7.18 -3.86
C VAL A 178 18.06 -6.72 -2.55
N ASP A 179 18.85 -5.64 -2.62
CA ASP A 179 19.48 -5.01 -1.45
C ASP A 179 18.64 -3.82 -0.93
N GLU A 180 18.82 -3.45 0.34
CA GLU A 180 18.16 -2.30 1.00
C GLU A 180 18.31 -0.98 0.21
N LYS A 181 19.45 -0.77 -0.45
CA LYS A 181 19.68 0.43 -1.29
C LYS A 181 18.74 0.52 -2.49
N SER A 182 18.36 -0.61 -3.08
CA SER A 182 17.37 -0.65 -4.16
C SER A 182 15.97 -0.31 -3.64
N LEU A 183 15.68 -0.67 -2.39
CA LEU A 183 14.43 -0.32 -1.72
C LEU A 183 14.35 1.19 -1.46
N GLU A 184 15.42 1.82 -0.95
CA GLU A 184 15.49 3.27 -0.70
C GLU A 184 15.28 4.11 -1.97
N GLN A 185 15.91 3.72 -3.08
CA GLN A 185 15.79 4.44 -4.34
C GLN A 185 14.39 4.33 -4.94
N GLU A 186 13.70 3.20 -4.78
CA GLU A 186 12.30 3.06 -5.21
C GLU A 186 11.30 3.71 -4.25
N LEU A 187 11.61 3.76 -2.94
CA LEU A 187 10.82 4.49 -1.93
C LEU A 187 10.82 6.00 -2.19
N ALA A 188 11.84 6.54 -2.87
CA ALA A 188 11.90 7.95 -3.25
C ALA A 188 10.85 8.32 -4.31
N THR A 189 10.43 7.38 -5.16
CA THR A 189 9.34 7.59 -6.14
C THR A 189 8.00 7.12 -5.57
N PRO A 190 7.04 8.03 -5.32
CA PRO A 190 5.82 7.69 -4.57
C PRO A 190 4.82 6.85 -5.37
N ILE A 191 4.79 6.98 -6.70
CA ILE A 191 3.76 6.37 -7.56
C ILE A 191 4.42 5.68 -8.77
N LEU A 192 4.74 4.40 -8.59
CA LEU A 192 5.27 3.53 -9.65
C LEU A 192 4.15 2.64 -10.20
N ASP A 193 4.08 2.52 -11.53
CA ASP A 193 3.29 1.47 -12.18
C ASP A 193 4.15 0.23 -12.46
N ILE A 194 3.53 -0.83 -13.00
CA ILE A 194 4.22 -2.10 -13.26
C ILE A 194 5.32 -1.95 -14.32
N GLU A 195 5.15 -1.09 -15.32
CA GLU A 195 6.19 -0.89 -16.32
C GLU A 195 7.40 -0.15 -15.74
N ASP A 196 7.15 0.85 -14.90
CA ASP A 196 8.19 1.60 -14.20
C ASP A 196 8.98 0.68 -13.26
N LEU A 197 8.27 -0.20 -12.53
CA LEU A 197 8.87 -1.23 -11.69
C LEU A 197 9.75 -2.19 -12.51
N VAL A 198 9.28 -2.66 -13.67
CA VAL A 198 10.06 -3.55 -14.55
C VAL A 198 11.27 -2.84 -15.16
N LYS A 199 11.13 -1.58 -15.58
CA LYS A 199 12.24 -0.76 -16.09
C LYS A 199 13.30 -0.55 -15.01
N SER A 200 12.88 -0.22 -13.78
CA SER A 200 13.76 -0.07 -12.62
C SER A 200 14.49 -1.37 -12.29
N GLY A 201 13.77 -2.49 -12.14
CA GLY A 201 14.37 -3.79 -11.86
C GLY A 201 15.36 -4.24 -12.96
N SER A 202 15.08 -3.92 -14.21
CA SER A 202 16.01 -4.21 -15.33
C SER A 202 17.29 -3.36 -15.26
N LYS A 203 17.15 -2.08 -14.91
CA LYS A 203 18.29 -1.15 -14.74
C LYS A 203 19.19 -1.56 -13.58
N HIS A 204 18.60 -1.92 -12.45
CA HIS A 204 19.33 -2.26 -11.21
C HIS A 204 19.67 -3.75 -11.10
N LYS A 205 19.21 -4.58 -12.05
CA LYS A 205 19.33 -6.06 -12.01
C LYS A 205 18.77 -6.64 -10.70
N SER A 206 17.66 -6.11 -10.22
CA SER A 206 16.99 -6.54 -9.00
C SER A 206 15.63 -7.15 -9.29
N CYS A 207 15.19 -8.11 -8.47
CA CYS A 207 13.92 -8.81 -8.67
C CYS A 207 12.74 -7.90 -8.33
N VAL A 208 11.98 -7.51 -9.35
CA VAL A 208 10.80 -6.64 -9.23
C VAL A 208 9.75 -7.22 -8.27
N SER A 209 9.39 -8.50 -8.41
CA SER A 209 8.42 -9.15 -7.50
C SER A 209 8.92 -9.19 -6.06
N GLY A 210 10.24 -9.28 -5.84
CA GLY A 210 10.84 -9.22 -4.51
C GLY A 210 10.79 -7.81 -3.93
N LEU A 211 11.09 -6.79 -4.76
CA LEU A 211 11.00 -5.38 -4.39
C LEU A 211 9.57 -4.98 -4.02
N SER A 212 8.56 -5.35 -4.83
CA SER A 212 7.15 -5.09 -4.52
C SER A 212 6.72 -5.76 -3.19
N MET A 213 7.19 -6.98 -2.92
CA MET A 213 6.89 -7.68 -1.67
C MET A 213 7.55 -6.99 -0.48
N GLY A 214 8.85 -6.70 -0.58
CA GLY A 214 9.59 -6.00 0.47
C GLY A 214 9.04 -4.60 0.74
N ARG A 215 8.51 -3.91 -0.28
CA ARG A 215 7.81 -2.62 -0.10
C ARG A 215 6.52 -2.79 0.70
N MET A 216 5.74 -3.85 0.44
CA MET A 216 4.54 -4.17 1.21
C MET A 216 4.88 -4.55 2.66
N GLU A 217 5.96 -5.31 2.88
CA GLU A 217 6.43 -5.74 4.20
C GLU A 217 7.10 -4.60 4.99
N ALA A 218 7.81 -3.67 4.34
CA ALA A 218 8.31 -2.45 4.98
C ALA A 218 7.18 -1.51 5.43
N HIS A 219 5.95 -1.73 4.93
CA HIS A 219 4.73 -1.12 5.46
C HIS A 219 4.14 -1.89 6.66
N GLU A 220 4.66 -3.07 6.99
CA GLU A 220 4.30 -3.89 8.17
C GLU A 220 5.36 -3.80 9.28
N ASP A 221 6.65 -3.71 8.95
CA ASP A 221 7.74 -3.99 9.88
C ASP A 221 8.48 -2.77 10.44
N GLN A 222 7.86 -1.57 10.43
CA GLN A 222 8.37 -0.44 11.22
C GLN A 222 8.04 -0.59 12.71
N GLY A 223 8.07 -1.81 13.24
CA GLY A 223 7.72 -2.16 14.61
C GLY A 223 8.61 -3.24 15.25
N SER A 224 9.73 -3.65 14.64
CA SER A 224 10.67 -4.60 15.27
C SER A 224 12.09 -4.43 14.72
N PRO A 225 13.14 -4.29 15.57
CA PRO A 225 14.50 -4.36 15.10
C PRO A 225 14.87 -5.84 14.92
N GLY A 226 15.01 -6.25 13.65
CA GLY A 226 15.67 -7.49 13.27
C GLY A 226 14.75 -8.70 13.19
N PHE A 227 14.36 -9.06 11.96
CA PHE A 227 14.10 -10.45 11.63
C PHE A 227 14.73 -10.79 10.27
N ALA A 228 15.62 -11.78 10.31
CA ALA A 228 16.12 -12.46 9.14
C ALA A 228 14.96 -12.93 8.26
N LEU A 229 15.14 -12.81 6.93
CA LEU A 229 14.32 -13.46 5.91
C LEU A 229 13.80 -14.82 6.42
N PRO A 230 12.50 -14.99 6.66
CA PRO A 230 11.98 -16.30 6.99
C PRO A 230 12.09 -17.18 5.76
N THR A 231 13.12 -18.01 5.74
CA THR A 231 13.11 -19.29 5.04
C THR A 231 11.89 -20.07 5.50
N GLY A 232 10.79 -20.04 4.74
CA GLY A 232 9.67 -20.94 4.95
C GLY A 232 8.29 -20.32 4.79
N LEU A 233 7.90 -19.97 3.57
CA LEU A 233 6.49 -20.04 3.17
C LEU A 233 6.30 -21.31 2.35
N ILE A 234 6.03 -22.39 3.08
CA ILE A 234 5.39 -23.59 2.57
C ILE A 234 4.00 -23.14 2.08
N PRO A 235 3.64 -23.30 0.80
CA PRO A 235 2.27 -23.11 0.39
C PRO A 235 1.45 -24.27 0.94
N LEU A 236 0.60 -23.98 1.93
CA LEU A 236 -0.49 -24.88 2.29
C LEU A 236 -1.36 -25.12 1.04
N PRO A 237 -1.69 -26.38 0.71
CA PRO A 237 -2.60 -26.67 -0.38
C PRO A 237 -4.01 -26.25 0.04
N PHE A 238 -4.66 -25.42 -0.78
CA PHE A 238 -6.12 -25.32 -0.75
C PHE A 238 -6.69 -26.68 -1.16
N PRO A 239 -7.48 -27.38 -0.32
CA PRO A 239 -8.23 -28.52 -0.78
C PRO A 239 -9.44 -28.00 -1.57
N LEU A 240 -9.48 -28.34 -2.85
CA LEU A 240 -10.74 -28.38 -3.61
C LEU A 240 -11.50 -29.62 -3.13
N GLY A 241 -12.68 -29.41 -2.56
CA GLY A 241 -13.63 -30.42 -2.11
C GLY A 241 -14.86 -29.75 -1.54
#